data_AF-A0A8S3Z859-F1
#
_entry.id   AF-A0A8S3Z859-F1
#
_cell.length_a   1.000
_cell.length_b   1.000
_cell.length_c   1.000
_cell.angle_alpha   90.00
_cell.angle_beta   90.00
_cell.angle_gamma   90.00
#
_symmetry.space_group_name_H-M   'P 1'
#
loop_
_entity.id
_entity.type
_entity.pdbx_description
1 polymer ?
#
loop_
_entity_poly.entity_id
_entity_poly.type
_entity_poly.pdbx_seq_one_letter_code
_entity_poly.pdbx_strand_id
1 'polypeptide(L)'
;MAAEKNYKCSLGEAALQTAIAELNEDPKTRHIEIKTLRERLEKYPGLHARTDPEFLIRFLRARKFDQERSFKLAINYYMARYEDNEVFRGLKPFCVKHVFDSGYTTPLGIRDKQGGAVLVDKP
;
A
#
# COMPACT_ATOMS: atom_id res chain seq x y z
N MET A 1 20.87 8.63 11.12
CA MET A 1 19.42 8.43 11.39
C MET A 1 18.65 9.29 10.42
N ALA A 2 17.83 8.71 9.55
CA ALA A 2 17.02 9.50 8.61
C ALA A 2 15.98 10.29 9.41
N ALA A 3 15.81 11.59 9.09
CA ALA A 3 14.81 12.42 9.74
C ALA A 3 13.42 11.77 9.62
N GLU A 4 12.71 11.65 10.74
CA GLU A 4 11.39 11.04 10.80
C GLU A 4 10.42 11.88 9.95
N LYS A 5 10.11 11.40 8.75
CA LYS A 5 9.12 12.04 7.89
C LYS A 5 7.74 11.78 8.48
N ASN A 6 7.04 12.85 8.85
CA ASN A 6 5.65 12.79 9.26
C ASN A 6 4.74 12.64 8.05
N TYR A 7 3.71 11.81 8.18
CA TYR A 7 2.71 11.64 7.12
C TYR A 7 1.94 12.95 6.90
N LYS A 8 1.89 13.41 5.65
CA LYS A 8 1.00 14.51 5.23
C LYS A 8 -0.26 13.94 4.57
N CYS A 9 -1.40 14.09 5.22
CA CYS A 9 -2.68 13.69 4.64
C CYS A 9 -3.05 14.60 3.47
N SER A 10 -3.43 14.01 2.33
CA SER A 10 -3.87 14.70 1.11
C SER A 10 -5.33 14.43 0.77
N LEU A 11 -6.08 13.77 1.65
CA LEU A 11 -7.49 13.46 1.43
C LEU A 11 -8.34 14.73 1.53
N GLY A 12 -9.29 14.90 0.59
CA GLY A 12 -10.34 15.89 0.70
C GLY A 12 -11.38 15.53 1.77
N GLU A 13 -12.26 16.47 2.10
CA GLU A 13 -13.21 16.33 3.21
C GLU A 13 -14.11 15.09 3.10
N ALA A 14 -14.72 14.83 1.93
CA ALA A 14 -15.54 13.65 1.73
C ALA A 14 -14.77 12.34 1.97
N ALA A 15 -13.54 12.25 1.45
CA ALA A 15 -12.70 11.07 1.62
C ALA A 15 -12.21 10.91 3.07
N LEU A 16 -12.04 12.00 3.83
CA LEU A 16 -11.75 11.94 5.26
C LEU A 16 -12.92 11.36 6.05
N GLN A 17 -14.15 11.77 5.73
CA GLN A 17 -15.33 11.20 6.38
C GLN A 17 -15.47 9.70 6.10
N THR A 18 -15.26 9.29 4.85
CA THR A 18 -15.22 7.86 4.49
C THR A 18 -14.10 7.12 5.23
N ALA A 19 -12.90 7.69 5.31
CA ALA A 19 -11.78 7.05 6.01
C ALA A 19 -12.06 6.86 7.51
N ILE A 20 -12.69 7.84 8.16
CA ILE A 20 -13.11 7.74 9.56
C ILE A 20 -14.18 6.65 9.71
N ALA A 21 -15.25 6.71 8.89
CA ALA A 21 -16.41 5.84 9.02
C ALA A 21 -16.12 4.38 8.64
N GLU A 22 -15.33 4.14 7.60
CA GLU A 22 -15.15 2.81 7.01
C GLU A 22 -13.81 2.16 7.36
N LEU A 23 -12.78 2.96 7.63
CA LEU A 23 -11.41 2.50 7.87
C LEU A 23 -10.94 2.69 9.32
N ASN A 24 -11.77 3.25 10.21
CA ASN A 24 -11.38 3.62 11.57
C ASN A 24 -10.12 4.52 11.61
N GLU A 25 -9.91 5.33 10.58
CA GLU A 25 -8.75 6.21 10.48
C GLU A 25 -8.99 7.49 11.29
N ASP A 26 -8.50 7.53 12.54
CA ASP A 26 -8.51 8.76 13.34
C ASP A 26 -7.32 9.66 12.97
N PRO A 27 -7.55 10.89 12.46
CA PRO A 27 -6.49 11.84 12.15
C PRO A 27 -5.55 12.13 13.32
N LYS A 28 -6.04 12.05 14.57
CA LYS A 28 -5.26 12.32 15.78
C LYS A 28 -4.29 11.19 16.09
N THR A 29 -4.66 9.93 15.88
CA THR A 29 -3.79 8.77 16.20
C THR A 29 -3.03 8.25 14.99
N ARG A 30 -3.40 8.63 13.76
CA ARG A 30 -2.79 8.15 12.50
C ARG A 30 -1.26 8.08 12.52
N HIS A 31 -0.60 9.13 13.01
CA HIS A 31 0.86 9.19 13.06
C HIS A 31 1.46 8.17 14.05
N ILE A 32 0.78 7.94 15.17
CA ILE A 32 1.13 6.91 16.15
C ILE A 32 0.95 5.53 15.52
N GLU A 33 -0.17 5.27 14.85
CA GLU A 33 -0.44 3.98 14.19
C GLU A 33 0.60 3.64 13.11
N ILE A 34 1.03 4.63 12.32
CA ILE A 34 2.11 4.48 11.34
C ILE A 34 3.43 4.16 12.04
N LYS A 35 3.75 4.87 13.13
CA LYS A 35 4.98 4.64 13.91
C LYS A 35 4.99 3.23 14.52
N THR A 36 3.87 2.80 15.10
CA THR A 36 3.71 1.44 15.65
C THR A 36 3.98 0.37 14.59
N LEU A 37 3.36 0.49 13.39
CA LEU A 37 3.59 -0.47 12.31
C LEU A 37 5.05 -0.45 11.84
N ARG A 38 5.66 0.73 11.76
CA ARG A 38 7.09 0.89 11.42
C ARG A 38 7.98 0.12 12.38
N GLU A 39 7.85 0.38 13.68
CA GLU A 39 8.67 -0.24 14.72
C GLU A 39 8.52 -1.76 14.74
N ARG A 40 7.30 -2.27 14.48
CA ARG A 40 7.06 -3.71 14.36
C ARG A 40 7.80 -4.32 13.18
N LEU A 41 7.79 -3.65 12.02
CA LEU A 41 8.49 -4.13 10.82
C LEU A 41 10.02 -4.07 10.97
N GLU A 42 10.54 -3.03 11.63
CA GLU A 42 11.97 -2.90 11.92
C GLU A 42 12.49 -3.99 12.88
N LYS A 43 11.63 -4.46 13.79
CA LYS A 43 11.95 -5.56 14.71
C LYS A 43 11.80 -6.95 14.08
N TYR A 44 11.23 -7.05 12.87
CA TYR A 44 11.03 -8.34 12.23
C TYR A 44 12.34 -8.89 11.67
N PRO A 45 12.80 -10.09 12.09
CA PRO A 45 14.11 -10.60 11.73
C PRO A 45 14.20 -10.90 10.24
N GLY A 46 15.32 -10.50 9.62
CA GLY A 46 15.62 -10.78 8.21
C GLY A 46 14.82 -9.96 7.20
N LEU A 47 14.00 -8.99 7.63
CA LEU A 47 13.23 -8.14 6.73
C LEU A 47 13.81 -6.73 6.64
N HIS A 48 14.16 -6.31 5.43
CA HIS A 48 14.51 -4.92 5.13
C HIS A 48 13.32 -4.21 4.50
N ALA A 49 12.33 -3.86 5.33
CA ALA A 49 11.13 -3.20 4.88
C ALA A 49 11.38 -1.72 4.53
N ARG A 50 10.65 -1.25 3.51
CA ARG A 50 10.41 0.18 3.26
C ARG A 50 9.53 0.75 4.39
N THR A 51 9.96 1.86 5.01
CA THR A 51 9.37 2.41 6.26
C THR A 51 8.84 3.85 6.15
N ASP A 52 8.79 4.44 4.95
CA ASP A 52 8.16 5.76 4.77
C ASP A 52 6.66 5.73 5.06
N PRO A 53 6.12 6.79 5.67
CA PRO A 53 4.73 6.83 6.06
C PRO A 53 3.75 6.65 4.89
N GLU A 54 4.07 7.17 3.69
CA GLU A 54 3.22 7.05 2.50
C GLU A 54 3.09 5.62 1.99
N PHE A 55 4.09 4.78 2.26
CA PHE A 55 4.05 3.34 1.99
C PHE A 55 3.28 2.60 3.09
N LEU A 56 3.61 2.86 4.36
CA LEU A 56 3.04 2.14 5.50
C LEU A 56 1.53 2.37 5.67
N ILE A 57 1.04 3.59 5.44
CA ILE A 57 -0.39 3.90 5.60
C ILE A 57 -1.30 3.06 4.69
N ARG A 58 -0.77 2.54 3.57
CA ARG A 58 -1.54 1.68 2.64
C ARG A 58 -1.98 0.39 3.31
N PHE A 59 -1.10 -0.20 4.14
CA PHE A 59 -1.39 -1.43 4.88
C PHE A 59 -2.43 -1.18 5.97
N LEU A 60 -2.28 -0.08 6.71
CA LEU A 60 -3.25 0.36 7.73
C LEU A 60 -4.63 0.56 7.12
N ARG A 61 -4.75 1.34 6.04
CA ARG A 61 -6.02 1.58 5.35
C ARG A 61 -6.63 0.28 4.81
N ALA A 62 -5.83 -0.57 4.17
CA ALA A 62 -6.29 -1.86 3.64
C ALA A 62 -6.83 -2.82 4.71
N ARG A 63 -6.52 -2.57 5.99
CA ARG A 63 -6.98 -3.37 7.13
C ARG A 63 -7.72 -2.54 8.17
N LYS A 64 -8.29 -1.39 7.78
CA LYS A 64 -9.12 -0.55 8.64
C LYS A 64 -8.45 -0.19 9.97
N PHE A 65 -7.16 0.11 9.90
CA PHE A 65 -6.29 0.45 11.02
C PHE A 65 -6.17 -0.65 12.09
N ASP A 66 -6.53 -1.90 11.80
CA ASP A 66 -6.20 -3.05 12.63
C ASP A 66 -4.70 -3.35 12.54
N GLN A 67 -3.97 -3.10 13.62
CA GLN A 67 -2.50 -3.23 13.67
C GLN A 67 -2.00 -4.65 13.36
N GLU A 68 -2.65 -5.67 13.92
CA GLU A 68 -2.21 -7.06 13.71
C GLU A 68 -2.41 -7.50 12.26
N ARG A 69 -3.59 -7.20 11.70
CA ARG A 69 -3.89 -7.53 10.31
C ARG A 69 -3.02 -6.73 9.34
N SER A 70 -2.73 -5.47 9.66
CA SER A 70 -1.86 -4.60 8.87
C SER A 70 -0.44 -5.12 8.84
N PHE A 71 0.09 -5.51 10.01
CA PHE A 71 1.41 -6.11 10.13
C PHE A 71 1.50 -7.42 9.34
N LYS A 72 0.53 -8.33 9.52
CA LYS A 72 0.47 -9.58 8.75
C LYS A 72 0.41 -9.33 7.24
N LEU A 73 -0.38 -8.36 6.78
CA LEU A 73 -0.43 -7.98 5.37
C LEU A 73 0.92 -7.45 4.86
N ALA A 74 1.61 -6.63 5.66
CA ALA A 74 2.93 -6.12 5.31
C ALA A 74 3.97 -7.25 5.20
N ILE A 75 3.99 -8.20 6.14
CA ILE A 75 4.86 -9.38 6.04
C ILE A 75 4.54 -10.18 4.77
N ASN A 76 3.26 -10.49 4.53
CA ASN A 76 2.84 -11.23 3.33
C ASN A 76 3.23 -10.53 2.02
N TYR A 77 3.20 -9.20 1.98
CA TYR A 77 3.64 -8.42 0.82
C TYR A 77 5.11 -8.68 0.45
N TYR A 78 5.98 -8.83 1.45
CA TYR A 78 7.39 -9.14 1.23
C TYR A 78 7.61 -10.63 0.97
N MET A 79 6.90 -11.52 1.70
CA MET A 79 6.99 -12.96 1.48
C MET A 79 6.61 -13.34 0.05
N ALA A 80 5.51 -12.81 -0.48
CA ALA A 80 5.10 -13.06 -1.86
C ALA A 80 6.18 -12.66 -2.89
N ARG A 81 6.93 -11.58 -2.63
CA ARG A 81 8.04 -11.14 -3.50
C ARG A 81 9.29 -12.00 -3.37
N TYR A 82 9.49 -12.60 -2.22
CA TYR A 82 10.60 -13.50 -1.96
C TYR A 82 10.34 -14.90 -2.52
N GLU A 83 9.11 -15.40 -2.40
CA GLU A 83 8.69 -16.72 -2.86
C GLU A 83 8.55 -16.76 -4.39
N ASP A 84 7.88 -15.77 -4.98
CA ASP A 84 7.64 -15.70 -6.43
C ASP A 84 8.78 -14.98 -7.16
N ASN A 85 9.95 -15.61 -7.16
CA ASN A 85 11.14 -15.07 -7.81
C ASN A 85 10.97 -14.93 -9.33
N GLU A 86 10.18 -15.78 -9.97
CA GLU A 86 9.95 -15.72 -11.42
C GLU A 86 9.29 -14.38 -11.81
N VAL A 87 8.32 -13.93 -11.01
CA VAL A 87 7.63 -12.66 -11.27
C VAL A 87 8.42 -11.45 -10.77
N PHE A 88 8.99 -11.51 -9.56
CA PHE A 88 9.49 -10.31 -8.89
C PHE A 88 11.01 -10.09 -9.00
N ARG A 89 11.82 -11.13 -9.26
CA ARG A 89 13.28 -10.99 -9.29
C ARG A 89 13.73 -10.22 -10.53
N GLY A 90 14.24 -9.01 -10.33
CA GLY A 90 14.71 -8.17 -11.43
C GLY A 90 13.58 -7.58 -12.29
N LEU A 91 12.35 -7.56 -11.78
CA LEU A 91 11.20 -6.95 -12.46
C LEU A 91 11.46 -5.46 -12.71
N LYS A 92 11.62 -5.10 -13.98
CA LYS A 92 11.78 -3.72 -14.46
C LYS A 92 10.62 -3.35 -15.37
N PRO A 93 10.29 -2.06 -15.52
CA PRO A 93 9.18 -1.63 -16.36
C PRO A 93 9.24 -2.19 -17.80
N PHE A 94 10.44 -2.33 -18.39
CA PHE A 94 10.58 -2.87 -19.75
C PHE A 94 10.23 -4.36 -19.85
N CYS A 95 10.41 -5.15 -18.78
CA CYS A 95 10.14 -6.60 -18.80
C CYS A 95 8.66 -6.89 -19.08
N VAL A 96 7.77 -6.01 -18.63
CA VAL A 96 6.31 -6.15 -18.75
C VAL A 96 5.70 -5.20 -19.77
N LYS A 97 6.51 -4.38 -20.47
CA LYS A 97 6.01 -3.38 -21.43
C LYS A 97 5.14 -4.03 -22.52
N HIS A 98 5.57 -5.18 -23.03
CA HIS A 98 4.85 -5.92 -24.06
C HIS A 98 3.43 -6.35 -23.63
N VAL A 99 3.20 -6.62 -22.34
CA VAL A 99 1.88 -6.96 -21.78
C VAL A 99 0.94 -5.75 -21.81
N PHE A 100 1.47 -4.55 -21.52
CA PHE A 100 0.68 -3.32 -21.62
C PHE A 100 0.47 -2.91 -23.08
N ASP A 101 1.49 -3.06 -23.93
CA ASP A 101 1.40 -2.73 -25.35
C ASP A 101 0.42 -3.63 -26.12
N SER A 102 0.27 -4.90 -25.71
CA SER A 102 -0.73 -5.81 -26.31
C SER A 102 -2.16 -5.42 -25.94
N GLY A 103 -2.34 -4.55 -24.94
CA GLY A 103 -3.65 -4.21 -24.40
C GLY A 103 -4.26 -5.31 -23.53
N TYR A 104 -3.47 -6.32 -23.11
CA TYR A 104 -3.93 -7.40 -22.24
C TYR A 104 -4.52 -6.84 -20.94
N THR A 105 -3.79 -5.96 -20.25
CA THR A 105 -4.28 -5.21 -19.09
C THR A 105 -4.13 -3.72 -19.34
N THR A 106 -5.24 -2.99 -19.33
CA THR A 106 -5.24 -1.55 -19.63
C THR A 106 -5.91 -0.74 -18.51
N PRO A 107 -5.19 0.21 -17.86
CA PRO A 107 -5.83 1.19 -17.00
C PRO A 107 -6.63 2.19 -17.86
N LEU A 108 -7.92 2.36 -17.58
CA LEU A 108 -8.79 3.21 -18.41
C LEU A 108 -8.63 4.72 -18.14
N GLY A 109 -7.84 5.11 -17.14
CA GLY A 109 -7.69 6.52 -16.74
C GLY A 109 -8.94 7.12 -16.07
N ILE A 110 -10.04 6.36 -15.99
CA ILE A 110 -11.28 6.76 -15.32
C ILE A 110 -11.37 6.15 -13.92
N ARG A 111 -12.27 6.73 -13.13
CA ARG A 111 -12.64 6.26 -11.80
C ARG A 111 -14.10 5.79 -11.83
N ASP A 112 -14.43 4.76 -11.06
CA ASP A 112 -15.83 4.39 -10.84
C ASP A 112 -16.54 5.40 -9.93
N LYS A 113 -17.83 5.16 -9.65
CA LYS A 113 -18.66 6.02 -8.79
C LYS A 113 -18.14 6.15 -7.35
N GLN A 114 -17.28 5.23 -6.90
CA GLN A 114 -16.70 5.17 -5.56
C GLN A 114 -15.23 5.64 -5.55
N GLY A 115 -14.68 6.07 -6.69
CA GLY A 115 -13.28 6.50 -6.80
C GLY A 115 -12.28 5.37 -7.03
N GLY A 116 -12.74 4.13 -7.27
CA GLY A 116 -11.92 2.99 -7.65
C GLY A 116 -11.28 3.20 -9.03
N ALA A 117 -10.02 2.80 -9.19
CA ALA A 117 -9.38 2.78 -10.52
C ALA A 117 -9.96 1.65 -11.36
N VAL A 118 -10.29 1.93 -12.62
CA VAL A 118 -10.85 0.91 -13.53
C VAL A 118 -9.76 0.32 -14.41
N LEU A 119 -9.58 -0.99 -14.32
CA LEU A 119 -8.69 -1.79 -15.16
C LEU A 119 -9.55 -2.72 -16.02
N VAL A 120 -9.19 -2.88 -17.30
CA VAL A 120 -9.83 -3.85 -18.21
C VAL A 120 -8.79 -4.85 -18.65
N ASP A 121 -9.13 -6.12 -18.47
CA ASP A 121 -8.34 -7.24 -18.98
C ASP A 121 -9.03 -7.81 -20.23
N LYS A 122 -8.28 -7.91 -21.33
CA LYS A 122 -8.74 -8.50 -22.58
C LYS A 122 -8.01 -9.83 -22.79
N PRO A 123 -8.74 -10.95 -22.83
CA PRO A 123 -8.13 -12.25 -23.09
C PRO A 123 -7.50 -12.33 -24.48
#